data_AF-A0A0S3TST9-F1
#
_entry.id   AF-A0A0S3TST9-F1
#
_cell.length_a   1.000
_cell.length_b   1.000
_cell.length_c   1.000
_cell.angle_alpha   90.00
_cell.angle_beta   90.00
_cell.angle_gamma   90.00
#
_symmetry.space_group_name_H-M   'P 1'
#
loop_
_entity.id
_entity.type
_entity.pdbx_description
1 polymer ?
#
loop_
_entity_poly.entity_id
_entity_poly.type
_entity_poly.pdbx_seq_one_letter_code
_entity_poly.pdbx_strand_id
1 'polypeptide(L)'
;MVSDRQVNCKFYIQRCLGVVAAFLTLPHFQATAQSLDVSEPTQIYQLATPQKLTIPPQELGGILPNSFSEKVKDEQDLLAPPLFNPVVIRELPGLWQMRVPIDQVGSLYATYDLKGVNGQVDGFSNNQHGDQAMQVSVEPLPIIEISRDEATNTALVQGGVRLRFDLSTARTAGSYGGVLSVTVNRRE
;
A
#
# COMPACT_ATOMS: atom_id res chain seq x y z
N MET A 1 -24.85 -35.22 57.61
CA MET A 1 -24.30 -35.72 56.33
C MET A 1 -23.84 -34.53 55.53
N VAL A 2 -22.56 -34.53 55.20
CA VAL A 2 -21.74 -33.38 54.80
C VAL A 2 -21.45 -33.47 53.30
N SER A 3 -21.58 -32.33 52.63
CA SER A 3 -20.80 -31.86 51.47
C SER A 3 -20.50 -32.84 50.33
N ASP A 4 -21.29 -32.74 49.24
CA ASP A 4 -20.92 -33.27 47.90
C ASP A 4 -20.94 -32.20 46.79
N ARG A 5 -21.31 -30.95 47.11
CA ARG A 5 -21.44 -29.87 46.11
C ARG A 5 -20.13 -29.15 45.76
N GLN A 6 -19.05 -29.40 46.49
CA GLN A 6 -17.80 -28.63 46.36
C GLN A 6 -16.83 -29.16 45.28
N VAL A 7 -17.02 -30.38 44.78
CA VAL A 7 -16.03 -31.03 43.89
C VAL A 7 -16.26 -30.68 42.41
N ASN A 8 -17.51 -30.48 41.98
CA ASN A 8 -17.83 -30.26 40.56
C ASN A 8 -17.52 -28.84 40.03
N CYS A 9 -17.45 -27.83 40.90
CA CYS A 9 -17.18 -26.44 40.45
C CYS A 9 -15.70 -26.23 40.06
N LYS A 10 -14.76 -26.96 40.69
CA LYS A 10 -13.33 -26.83 40.41
C LYS A 10 -12.94 -27.36 39.03
N PHE A 11 -13.62 -28.39 38.54
CA PHE A 11 -13.34 -29.01 37.25
C PHE A 11 -13.72 -28.14 36.05
N TYR A 12 -14.81 -27.37 36.16
CA TYR A 12 -15.25 -26.47 35.09
C TYR A 12 -14.32 -25.25 34.92
N ILE A 13 -13.80 -24.70 36.02
CA ILE A 13 -12.90 -23.55 35.98
C ILE A 13 -11.55 -23.93 35.34
N GLN A 14 -11.01 -25.13 35.64
CA GLN A 14 -9.78 -25.61 35.02
C GLN A 14 -9.90 -25.83 33.50
N ARG A 15 -11.06 -26.29 33.00
CA ARG A 15 -11.28 -26.46 31.56
C ARG A 15 -11.39 -25.14 30.81
N CYS A 16 -12.00 -24.11 31.39
CA CYS A 16 -12.03 -22.78 30.77
C CYS A 16 -10.64 -22.13 30.68
N LEU A 17 -9.76 -22.36 31.67
CA LEU A 17 -8.39 -21.81 31.67
C LEU A 17 -7.51 -22.42 30.57
N GLY A 18 -7.68 -23.72 30.27
CA GLY A 18 -6.94 -24.39 29.20
C GLY A 18 -7.27 -23.88 27.80
N VAL A 19 -8.52 -23.48 27.55
CA VAL A 19 -8.95 -22.94 26.23
C VAL A 19 -8.40 -21.54 25.99
N VAL A 20 -8.27 -20.70 27.03
CA VAL A 20 -7.71 -19.34 26.89
C VAL A 20 -6.20 -19.39 26.63
N ALA A 21 -5.47 -20.34 27.21
CA ALA A 21 -4.04 -20.51 26.96
C ALA A 21 -3.73 -20.96 25.52
N ALA A 22 -4.63 -21.72 24.87
CA ALA A 22 -4.45 -22.16 23.49
C ALA A 22 -4.65 -21.05 22.45
N PHE A 23 -5.40 -19.98 22.77
CA PHE A 23 -5.56 -18.83 21.87
C PHE A 23 -4.38 -17.86 21.91
N LEU A 24 -3.54 -17.89 22.95
CA LEU A 24 -2.39 -17.00 23.08
C LEU A 24 -1.12 -17.49 22.34
N THR A 25 -1.11 -18.73 21.84
CA THR A 25 0.00 -19.28 21.05
C THR A 25 -0.24 -19.21 19.55
N LEU A 26 -1.38 -18.66 19.10
CA LEU A 26 -1.60 -18.38 17.69
C LEU A 26 -0.59 -17.32 17.27
N PRO A 27 0.28 -17.61 16.29
CA PRO A 27 1.19 -16.61 15.75
C PRO A 27 0.33 -15.46 15.25
N HIS A 28 0.44 -14.30 15.92
CA HIS A 28 -0.11 -13.07 15.39
C HIS A 28 0.49 -12.91 14.00
N PHE A 29 -0.36 -12.99 12.97
CA PHE A 29 -0.01 -12.52 11.63
C PHE A 29 0.28 -11.03 11.79
N GLN A 30 1.56 -10.70 11.97
CA GLN A 30 2.01 -9.32 11.92
C GLN A 30 1.85 -8.88 10.47
N ALA A 31 0.71 -8.26 10.18
CA ALA A 31 0.55 -7.45 8.98
C ALA A 31 1.67 -6.42 9.01
N THR A 32 2.70 -6.63 8.19
CA THR A 32 3.83 -5.73 8.10
C THR A 32 3.31 -4.48 7.40
N ALA A 33 2.86 -3.50 8.19
CA ALA A 33 2.56 -2.18 7.67
C ALA A 33 3.87 -1.63 7.09
N GLN A 34 3.94 -1.54 5.76
CA GLN A 34 5.12 -0.99 5.08
C GLN A 34 5.16 0.51 5.35
N SER A 35 5.77 0.93 6.44
CA SER A 35 6.07 2.35 6.67
C SER A 35 7.21 2.74 5.74
N LEU A 36 6.98 3.73 4.89
CA LEU A 36 8.05 4.39 4.15
C LEU A 36 8.93 5.12 5.15
N ASP A 37 10.21 4.77 5.20
CA ASP A 37 11.20 5.48 6.01
C ASP A 37 11.54 6.80 5.33
N VAL A 38 10.78 7.84 5.67
CA VAL A 38 10.99 9.21 5.21
C VAL A 38 11.51 10.01 6.39
N SER A 39 12.77 10.46 6.30
CA SER A 39 13.36 11.30 7.34
C SER A 39 12.59 12.62 7.46
N GLU A 40 12.28 13.03 8.69
CA GLU A 40 11.53 14.26 8.92
C GLU A 40 12.32 15.49 8.39
N PRO A 41 11.68 16.39 7.61
CA PRO A 41 12.32 17.61 7.14
C PRO A 41 12.58 18.59 8.29
N THR A 42 13.79 19.13 8.34
CA THR A 42 14.22 20.06 9.40
C THR A 42 13.99 21.52 9.02
N GLN A 43 13.89 21.84 7.72
CA GLN A 43 13.69 23.19 7.22
C GLN A 43 12.30 23.39 6.59
N ILE A 44 11.79 24.62 6.67
CA ILE A 44 10.54 25.00 6.00
C ILE A 44 10.73 24.90 4.48
N TYR A 45 9.77 24.28 3.80
CA TYR A 45 9.77 23.95 2.37
C TYR A 45 10.82 22.92 1.93
N GLN A 46 11.48 22.24 2.88
CA GLN A 46 12.29 21.08 2.55
C GLN A 46 11.39 19.89 2.29
N LEU A 47 11.45 19.35 1.07
CA LEU A 47 10.74 18.15 0.68
C LEU A 47 11.58 16.92 1.02
N ALA A 48 11.09 16.07 1.92
CA ALA A 48 11.66 14.78 2.22
C ALA A 48 10.96 13.69 1.41
N THR A 49 11.74 12.88 0.68
CA THR A 49 11.25 11.77 -0.14
C THR A 49 12.20 10.56 0.00
N PRO A 50 11.69 9.32 -0.12
CA PRO A 50 12.55 8.16 -0.21
C PRO A 50 13.27 8.17 -1.57
N GLN A 51 14.56 7.85 -1.59
CA GLN A 51 15.33 7.77 -2.83
C GLN A 51 14.97 6.54 -3.68
N LYS A 52 14.49 5.47 -3.02
CA LYS A 52 14.09 4.22 -3.65
C LYS A 52 12.79 3.74 -3.03
N LEU A 53 11.83 3.43 -3.89
CA LEU A 53 10.57 2.82 -3.52
C LEU A 53 10.47 1.45 -4.15
N THR A 54 10.24 0.42 -3.35
CA THR A 54 9.96 -0.93 -3.84
C THR A 54 8.47 -1.21 -3.63
N ILE A 55 7.76 -1.42 -4.74
CA ILE A 55 6.36 -1.85 -4.68
C ILE A 55 6.34 -3.37 -4.54
N PRO A 56 5.60 -3.94 -3.56
CA PRO A 56 5.55 -5.38 -3.38
C PRO A 56 5.10 -6.10 -4.65
N PRO A 57 5.64 -7.30 -4.93
CA PRO A 57 5.19 -8.13 -6.03
C PRO A 57 3.69 -8.36 -6.00
N GLN A 58 3.09 -8.55 -7.18
CA GLN A 58 1.68 -8.92 -7.27
C GLN A 58 1.48 -10.36 -6.81
N GLU A 59 0.60 -10.55 -5.83
CA GLU A 59 0.15 -11.87 -5.40
C GLU A 59 -0.98 -12.36 -6.31
N LEU A 60 -1.08 -13.69 -6.49
CA LEU A 60 -2.10 -14.33 -7.32
C LEU A 60 -3.54 -13.90 -6.98
N GLY A 61 -3.84 -13.70 -5.70
CA GLY A 61 -5.15 -13.25 -5.22
C GLY A 61 -5.52 -11.82 -5.63
N GLY A 62 -4.56 -11.00 -6.07
CA GLY A 62 -4.84 -9.65 -6.59
C GLY A 62 -5.23 -9.62 -8.07
N ILE A 63 -4.96 -10.70 -8.80
CA ILE A 63 -5.16 -10.82 -10.25
C ILE A 63 -6.36 -11.73 -10.55
N LEU A 64 -6.55 -12.79 -9.75
CA LEU A 64 -7.67 -13.71 -9.92
C LEU A 64 -8.94 -13.16 -9.25
N PRO A 65 -10.11 -13.24 -9.90
CA PRO A 65 -11.37 -12.86 -9.27
C PRO A 65 -11.69 -13.81 -8.10
N ASN A 66 -12.21 -13.25 -7.00
CA ASN A 66 -12.60 -14.00 -5.79
C ASN A 66 -13.61 -15.12 -6.03
N SER A 67 -14.26 -15.14 -7.19
CA SER A 67 -15.29 -16.08 -7.61
C SER A 67 -14.82 -17.15 -8.60
N PHE A 68 -13.50 -17.35 -8.75
CA PHE A 68 -12.99 -18.40 -9.64
C PHE A 68 -13.43 -19.78 -9.13
N SER A 69 -14.37 -20.41 -9.85
CA SER A 69 -14.71 -21.80 -9.63
C SER A 69 -13.65 -22.63 -10.34
N GLU A 70 -12.80 -23.34 -9.58
CA GLU A 70 -11.84 -24.31 -10.13
C GLU A 70 -12.50 -25.51 -10.85
N LYS A 71 -13.84 -25.55 -10.92
CA LYS A 71 -14.60 -26.66 -11.48
C LYS A 71 -15.21 -26.26 -12.82
N VAL A 72 -14.68 -26.87 -13.86
CA VAL A 72 -15.24 -26.91 -15.22
C VAL A 72 -16.60 -27.63 -15.15
N LYS A 73 -17.68 -26.99 -15.59
CA LYS A 73 -19.03 -27.57 -15.60
C LYS A 73 -19.40 -28.17 -16.95
N ASP A 74 -18.86 -27.62 -18.03
CA ASP A 74 -19.08 -28.10 -19.41
C ASP A 74 -17.83 -27.87 -20.31
N GLU A 75 -17.89 -28.34 -21.55
CA GLU A 75 -16.79 -28.16 -22.52
C GLU A 75 -16.59 -26.69 -22.91
N GLN A 76 -17.62 -25.85 -22.77
CA GLN A 76 -17.56 -24.43 -23.08
C GLN A 76 -16.65 -23.69 -22.09
N ASP A 77 -16.66 -24.10 -20.81
CA ASP A 77 -15.77 -23.59 -19.77
C ASP A 77 -14.28 -23.85 -20.07
N LEU A 78 -13.93 -24.91 -20.81
CA LEU A 78 -12.55 -25.19 -21.23
C LEU A 78 -12.04 -24.24 -22.32
N LEU A 79 -12.96 -23.67 -23.09
CA LEU A 79 -12.67 -22.73 -24.16
C LEU A 79 -12.83 -21.27 -23.72
N ALA A 80 -13.41 -21.04 -22.54
CA ALA A 80 -13.58 -19.71 -22.00
C ALA A 80 -12.21 -19.10 -21.66
N PRO A 81 -11.94 -17.84 -22.05
CA PRO A 81 -10.71 -17.18 -21.68
C PRO A 81 -10.63 -17.02 -20.15
N PRO A 82 -9.43 -17.15 -19.56
CA PRO A 82 -9.28 -16.96 -18.12
C PRO A 82 -9.66 -15.53 -17.77
N LEU A 83 -10.52 -15.39 -16.75
CA LEU A 83 -10.88 -14.08 -16.20
C LEU A 83 -9.77 -13.64 -15.25
N PHE A 84 -9.16 -12.51 -15.54
CA PHE A 84 -8.20 -11.85 -14.66
C PHE A 84 -8.54 -10.37 -14.55
N ASN A 85 -8.19 -9.75 -13.42
CA ASN A 85 -8.23 -8.31 -13.26
C ASN A 85 -6.92 -7.72 -13.80
N PRO A 86 -6.93 -7.03 -14.96
CA PRO A 86 -5.73 -6.43 -15.51
C PRO A 86 -5.29 -5.19 -14.73
N VAL A 87 -6.17 -4.59 -13.92
CA VAL A 87 -5.87 -3.34 -13.23
C VAL A 87 -5.56 -3.61 -11.78
N VAL A 88 -4.34 -3.23 -11.38
CA VAL A 88 -3.96 -3.26 -9.97
C VAL A 88 -3.74 -1.86 -9.43
N ILE A 89 -4.27 -1.59 -8.25
CA ILE A 89 -4.13 -0.31 -7.56
C ILE A 89 -3.17 -0.48 -6.38
N ARG A 90 -2.27 0.49 -6.20
CA ARG A 90 -1.42 0.63 -5.01
C ARG A 90 -1.47 2.06 -4.52
N GLU A 91 -1.77 2.23 -3.25
CA GLU A 91 -1.71 3.51 -2.57
C GLU A 91 -0.42 3.60 -1.76
N LEU A 92 0.25 4.74 -1.87
CA LEU A 92 1.52 5.04 -1.23
C LEU A 92 1.33 6.32 -0.41
N PRO A 93 0.62 6.25 0.73
CA PRO A 93 0.47 7.38 1.63
C PRO A 93 1.83 7.71 2.27
N GLY A 94 2.06 8.99 2.59
CA GLY A 94 3.30 9.42 3.23
C GLY A 94 4.54 9.23 2.34
N LEU A 95 4.38 9.22 1.01
CA LEU A 95 5.49 9.15 0.06
C LEU A 95 6.46 10.31 0.24
N TRP A 96 5.97 11.47 0.69
CA TRP A 96 6.80 12.62 0.97
C TRP A 96 6.28 13.38 2.19
N GLN A 97 7.18 14.10 2.83
CA GLN A 97 6.86 15.00 3.93
C GLN A 97 7.47 16.38 3.68
N MET A 98 6.80 17.42 4.17
CA MET A 98 7.29 18.79 4.08
C MET A 98 6.86 19.58 5.31
N ARG A 99 7.77 20.40 5.83
CA ARG A 99 7.46 21.37 6.88
C ARG A 99 7.03 22.69 6.22
N VAL A 100 5.89 23.26 6.62
CA VAL A 100 5.32 24.48 6.05
C VAL A 100 4.75 25.40 7.12
N PRO A 101 4.53 26.69 6.84
CA PRO A 101 3.76 27.55 7.74
C PRO A 101 2.31 27.08 7.89
N ILE A 102 1.75 27.22 9.09
CA ILE A 102 0.39 26.73 9.41
C ILE A 102 -0.68 27.33 8.49
N ASP A 103 -0.55 28.62 8.16
CA ASP A 103 -1.47 29.35 7.29
C ASP A 103 -1.49 28.84 5.84
N GLN A 104 -0.47 28.07 5.43
CA GLN A 104 -0.31 27.61 4.06
C GLN A 104 -0.76 26.17 3.82
N VAL A 105 -1.03 25.39 4.87
CA VAL A 105 -1.37 23.96 4.77
C VAL A 105 -2.51 23.72 3.76
N GLY A 106 -3.58 24.52 3.83
CA GLY A 106 -4.75 24.37 2.96
C GLY A 106 -4.55 24.80 1.51
N SER A 107 -3.44 25.46 1.18
CA SER A 107 -3.13 25.98 -0.16
C SER A 107 -2.19 25.07 -0.95
N LEU A 108 -1.65 24.01 -0.35
CA LEU A 108 -0.70 23.12 -1.01
C LEU A 108 -1.37 22.20 -2.01
N TYR A 109 -0.63 21.87 -3.07
CA TYR A 109 -0.95 20.78 -3.98
C TYR A 109 0.33 20.12 -4.48
N ALA A 110 0.25 18.85 -4.84
CA ALA A 110 1.37 18.09 -5.38
C ALA A 110 1.05 17.62 -6.81
N THR A 111 2.05 17.73 -7.68
CA THR A 111 2.04 17.16 -9.02
C THR A 111 3.08 16.05 -9.09
N TYR A 112 2.82 15.07 -9.96
CA TYR A 112 3.60 13.86 -10.07
C TYR A 112 3.88 13.58 -11.54
N ASP A 113 5.14 13.34 -11.86
CA ASP A 113 5.57 12.93 -13.20
C ASP A 113 6.20 11.54 -13.12
N LEU A 114 5.75 10.64 -13.99
CA LEU A 114 6.25 9.28 -14.07
C LEU A 114 7.02 9.05 -15.36
N LYS A 115 8.24 8.55 -15.23
CA LYS A 115 9.08 8.15 -16.37
C LYS A 115 9.64 6.76 -16.18
N GLY A 116 9.44 5.88 -17.15
CA GLY A 116 10.10 4.60 -17.22
C GLY A 116 11.61 4.76 -17.37
N VAL A 117 12.37 3.71 -17.06
CA VAL A 117 13.84 3.69 -17.25
C VAL A 117 14.24 3.91 -18.72
N ASN A 118 13.37 3.51 -19.65
CA ASN A 118 13.55 3.75 -21.09
C ASN A 118 13.13 5.16 -21.56
N GLY A 119 12.71 6.04 -20.65
CA GLY A 119 12.26 7.40 -20.95
C GLY A 119 10.78 7.53 -21.33
N GLN A 120 10.03 6.42 -21.38
CA GLN A 120 8.59 6.46 -21.62
C GLN A 120 7.86 7.21 -20.50
N VAL A 121 6.92 8.07 -20.88
CA VAL A 121 6.10 8.83 -19.94
C VAL A 121 4.89 7.97 -19.51
N ASP A 122 4.43 8.13 -18.27
CA ASP A 122 3.24 7.47 -17.72
C ASP A 122 3.33 5.93 -17.72
N GLY A 123 4.52 5.41 -17.48
CA GLY A 123 4.74 3.97 -17.42
C GLY A 123 6.01 3.55 -16.73
N PHE A 124 6.09 2.26 -16.45
CA PHE A 124 7.30 1.59 -15.99
C PHE A 124 7.87 0.70 -17.10
N SER A 125 9.18 0.68 -17.23
CA SER A 125 9.88 -0.16 -18.21
C SER A 125 10.27 -1.49 -17.59
N ASN A 126 10.29 -2.56 -18.38
CA ASN A 126 10.82 -3.84 -17.92
C ASN A 126 12.36 -3.74 -17.78
N ASN A 127 12.90 -4.27 -16.68
CA ASN A 127 14.33 -4.18 -16.38
C ASN A 127 15.21 -5.06 -17.29
N GLN A 128 14.63 -6.10 -17.90
CA GLN A 128 15.31 -7.02 -18.82
C GLN A 128 15.02 -6.68 -20.29
N HIS A 129 13.83 -6.13 -20.57
CA HIS A 129 13.36 -5.77 -21.91
C HIS A 129 12.97 -4.30 -21.98
N GLY A 130 13.95 -3.41 -22.17
CA GLY A 130 13.73 -1.96 -22.10
C GLY A 130 12.79 -1.40 -23.19
N ASP A 131 12.51 -2.16 -24.24
CA ASP A 131 11.50 -1.86 -25.27
C ASP A 131 10.06 -2.12 -24.80
N GLN A 132 9.90 -2.81 -23.67
CA GLN A 132 8.61 -3.08 -23.06
C GLN A 132 8.32 -2.16 -21.90
N ALA A 133 7.07 -1.71 -21.84
CA ALA A 133 6.58 -0.92 -20.74
C ALA A 133 5.17 -1.34 -20.33
N MET A 134 4.89 -1.11 -19.07
CA MET A 134 3.59 -1.22 -18.45
C MET A 134 3.06 0.18 -18.21
N GLN A 135 1.84 0.45 -18.67
CA GLN A 135 1.18 1.72 -18.43
C GLN A 135 0.79 1.87 -16.97
N VAL A 136 1.04 3.05 -16.41
CA VAL A 136 0.74 3.37 -15.01
C VAL A 136 0.11 4.74 -14.94
N SER A 137 -1.13 4.81 -14.47
CA SER A 137 -1.76 6.11 -14.17
C SER A 137 -1.44 6.55 -12.74
N VAL A 138 -1.18 7.84 -12.58
CA VAL A 138 -0.77 8.43 -11.32
C VAL A 138 -1.84 9.39 -10.83
N GLU A 139 -2.40 9.14 -9.65
CA GLU A 139 -3.42 10.00 -9.02
C GLU A 139 -2.88 10.53 -7.68
N PRO A 140 -2.89 11.85 -7.42
CA PRO A 140 -2.43 12.39 -6.15
C PRO A 140 -3.39 11.98 -5.01
N LEU A 141 -2.83 11.58 -3.86
CA LEU A 141 -3.60 11.42 -2.63
C LEU A 141 -3.72 12.77 -1.90
N PRO A 142 -4.74 12.94 -1.03
CA PRO A 142 -4.87 14.14 -0.21
C PRO A 142 -3.60 14.42 0.62
N ILE A 143 -3.20 15.69 0.68
CA ILE A 143 -2.18 16.14 1.62
C ILE A 143 -2.81 16.22 3.00
N ILE A 144 -2.17 15.63 4.00
CA ILE A 144 -2.64 15.61 5.38
C ILE A 144 -1.62 16.25 6.30
N GLU A 145 -2.11 17.01 7.29
CA GLU A 145 -1.31 17.52 8.40
C GLU A 145 -1.08 16.40 9.41
N ILE A 146 0.19 16.11 9.74
CA ILE A 146 0.57 15.05 10.69
C ILE A 146 1.10 15.60 12.01
N SER A 147 1.58 16.84 12.03
CA SER A 147 1.99 17.53 13.25
C SER A 147 1.86 19.03 13.09
N ARG A 148 1.66 19.72 14.22
CA ARG A 148 1.54 21.17 14.32
C ARG A 148 2.36 21.68 15.48
N ASP A 149 3.14 22.72 15.24
CA ASP A 149 3.94 23.42 16.24
C ASP A 149 3.61 24.91 16.22
N GLU A 150 2.78 25.32 17.17
CA GLU A 150 2.35 26.71 17.37
C GLU A 150 3.52 27.61 17.82
N ALA A 151 4.55 27.06 18.48
CA ALA A 151 5.68 27.86 18.96
C ALA A 151 6.55 28.35 17.79
N THR A 152 6.66 27.56 16.73
CA THR A 152 7.40 27.91 15.51
C THR A 152 6.49 28.38 14.36
N ASN A 153 5.17 28.37 14.55
CA ASN A 153 4.16 28.60 13.51
C ASN A 153 4.37 27.68 12.29
N THR A 154 4.74 26.42 12.53
CA THR A 154 4.94 25.41 11.47
C THR A 154 4.04 24.20 11.63
N ALA A 155 3.72 23.58 10.51
CA ALA A 155 3.04 22.30 10.41
C ALA A 155 3.88 21.34 9.58
N LEU A 156 3.89 20.07 9.98
CA LEU A 156 4.43 18.99 9.20
C LEU A 156 3.27 18.35 8.41
N VAL A 157 3.38 18.34 7.10
CA VAL A 157 2.41 17.72 6.20
C VAL A 157 3.03 16.54 5.47
N GLN A 158 2.19 15.61 5.06
CA GLN A 158 2.59 14.51 4.19
C GLN A 158 1.62 14.37 3.02
N GLY A 159 2.13 13.88 1.90
CA GLY A 159 1.33 13.52 0.74
C GLY A 159 1.71 12.15 0.21
N GLY A 160 0.95 11.68 -0.77
CA GLY A 160 1.09 10.34 -1.30
C GLY A 160 0.50 10.23 -2.69
N VAL A 161 0.55 9.02 -3.24
CA VAL A 161 0.09 8.78 -4.60
C VAL A 161 -0.64 7.45 -4.70
N ARG A 162 -1.64 7.39 -5.57
CA ARG A 162 -2.26 6.14 -6.02
C ARG A 162 -1.75 5.83 -7.41
N LEU A 163 -1.12 4.67 -7.54
CA LEU A 163 -0.66 4.12 -8.81
C LEU A 163 -1.66 3.07 -9.29
N ARG A 164 -2.09 3.17 -10.54
CA ARG A 164 -2.93 2.15 -11.18
C ARG A 164 -2.15 1.54 -12.33
N PHE A 165 -1.79 0.27 -12.15
CA PHE A 165 -1.05 -0.54 -13.10
C PHE A 165 -2.02 -1.20 -14.06
N ASP A 166 -1.81 -1.02 -15.37
CA ASP A 166 -2.52 -1.77 -16.39
C ASP A 166 -1.65 -2.93 -16.89
N LEU A 167 -1.86 -4.10 -16.29
CA LEU A 167 -1.15 -5.34 -16.62
C LEU A 167 -1.46 -5.84 -18.03
N SER A 168 -2.54 -5.40 -18.67
CA SER A 168 -2.84 -5.80 -20.06
C SER A 168 -1.83 -5.27 -21.07
N THR A 169 -1.12 -4.19 -20.70
CA THR A 169 -0.05 -3.59 -21.51
C THR A 169 1.30 -4.30 -21.32
N ALA A 170 1.46 -5.06 -20.23
CA ALA A 170 2.69 -5.76 -19.91
C ALA A 170 2.81 -7.05 -20.74
N ARG A 171 3.71 -7.04 -21.74
CA ARG A 171 3.88 -8.18 -22.66
C ARG A 171 4.74 -9.31 -22.11
N THR A 172 5.54 -9.06 -21.08
CA THR A 172 6.43 -10.07 -20.50
C THR A 172 6.44 -9.98 -18.98
N ALA A 173 6.47 -11.13 -18.33
CA ALA A 173 6.62 -11.20 -16.89
C ALA A 173 8.00 -10.66 -16.45
N GLY A 174 8.08 -10.09 -15.25
CA GLY A 174 9.36 -9.64 -14.70
C GLY A 174 9.23 -8.41 -13.82
N SER A 175 10.36 -7.79 -13.56
CA SER A 175 10.44 -6.56 -12.77
C SER A 175 10.32 -5.34 -13.67
N TYR A 176 9.48 -4.42 -13.25
CA TYR A 176 9.25 -3.14 -13.92
C TYR A 176 9.66 -2.00 -12.98
N GLY A 177 10.20 -0.92 -13.55
CA GLY A 177 10.65 0.23 -12.78
C GLY A 177 10.63 1.54 -13.55
N GLY A 178 10.82 2.63 -12.80
CA GLY A 178 10.87 3.98 -13.32
C GLY A 178 11.22 4.99 -12.23
N VAL A 179 11.14 6.26 -12.58
CA VAL A 179 11.35 7.42 -11.71
C VAL A 179 10.02 8.13 -11.57
N LEU A 180 9.61 8.32 -10.32
CA LEU A 180 8.48 9.15 -9.94
C LEU A 180 9.03 10.46 -9.37
N SER A 181 8.79 11.56 -10.06
CA SER A 181 9.13 12.90 -9.59
C SER A 181 7.93 13.54 -8.93
N VAL A 182 8.13 14.14 -7.76
CA VAL A 182 7.09 14.89 -7.04
C VAL A 182 7.49 16.36 -6.96
N THR A 183 6.55 17.24 -7.25
CA THR A 183 6.69 18.68 -7.05
C THR A 183 5.53 19.16 -6.19
N VAL A 184 5.84 19.89 -5.11
CA VAL A 184 4.82 20.45 -4.22
C VAL A 184 4.83 21.97 -4.37
N ASN A 185 3.65 22.52 -4.65
CA ASN A 185 3.46 23.94 -4.93
C ASN A 185 2.34 24.51 -4.06
N ARG A 186 2.25 25.83 -4.05
CA ARG A 186 1.19 26.59 -3.38
C ARG A 186 0.21 27.14 -4.41
N ARG A 187 -1.08 27.07 -4.11
CA ARG A 187 -2.13 27.82 -4.85
C ARG A 187 -2.06 29.27 -4.41
N GLU A 188 -2.06 30.17 -5.38
CA GLU A 188 -2.22 31.61 -5.14
C GLU A 188 -3.65 31.96 -4.73
#